data_AF-A0A8H8CJH9-F1
#
_entry.id   AF-A0A8H8CJH9-F1
#
_cell.length_a   1.000
_cell.length_b   1.000
_cell.length_c   1.000
_cell.angle_alpha   90.00
_cell.angle_beta   90.00
_cell.angle_gamma   90.00
#
_symmetry.space_group_name_H-M   'P 1'
#
loop_
_entity.id
_entity.type
_entity.pdbx_description
1 polymer ?
#
loop_
_entity_poly.entity_id
_entity_poly.type
_entity_poly.pdbx_seq_one_letter_code
_entity_poly.pdbx_strand_id
1 'polypeptide(L)'
;MTRKMVREQGELLPRWYTRLLEEVPMLQQSWLDRLLTSPACVFSPDTQRAGIVIPWYEYDNRRPEIQFFLDQQIPVFFPWCAIAEQAIINNPTLRYLEPPANLVRDALEKFLNRFPSVPLAGLILRSYFRFHDCPLHSTKHILRMKHSTSLVTKYMYEKFASQTDKVKAAMEENQVEATVAELREIVSRAMDMDLAEAERAIANLPTHDWMDKGDYHRRGELYDHVSIFLEKRERNQRFIIATETEDAKIKRLQREEALPGYNTSVYRWKSVTTPGGKELYMRVRLLRSKHERLFAKVPPSQRTYNAVSNEWDIFDEVDLPRKYLQFVDPPPRKDGYIYDYPIQAARINPQSIIPDNDVPRVESVPVIPEPCVDSSSGGATSPHEPQYETFPMDTEEF
;
A
#
# COMPACT_ATOMS: atom_id res chain seq x y z
N MET A 1 29.74 -25.69 -8.38
CA MET A 1 28.63 -25.14 -9.19
C MET A 1 29.23 -24.37 -10.37
N THR A 2 28.88 -24.68 -11.61
CA THR A 2 29.44 -24.01 -12.81
C THR A 2 28.71 -22.68 -13.05
N ARG A 3 29.41 -21.63 -13.55
CA ARG A 3 28.84 -20.30 -13.86
C ARG A 3 27.58 -20.35 -14.74
N LYS A 4 27.38 -21.45 -15.48
CA LYS A 4 26.19 -21.67 -16.33
C LYS A 4 24.93 -22.00 -15.52
N MET A 5 25.02 -22.83 -14.47
CA MET A 5 23.88 -23.09 -13.57
C MET A 5 23.43 -21.81 -12.84
N VAL A 6 24.39 -20.96 -12.47
CA VAL A 6 24.10 -19.68 -11.79
C VAL A 6 23.30 -18.74 -12.70
N ARG A 7 23.53 -18.75 -14.02
CA ARG A 7 22.77 -17.89 -14.95
C ARG A 7 21.33 -18.34 -15.15
N GLU A 8 21.08 -19.65 -15.27
CA GLU A 8 19.72 -20.18 -15.45
C GLU A 8 18.88 -20.06 -14.17
N GLN A 9 19.49 -20.22 -12.99
CA GLN A 9 18.82 -19.98 -11.70
C GLN A 9 18.71 -18.48 -11.35
N GLY A 10 19.64 -17.65 -11.83
CA GLY A 10 19.67 -16.21 -11.58
C GLY A 10 18.48 -15.44 -12.15
N GLU A 11 17.75 -16.00 -13.14
CA GLU A 11 16.50 -15.41 -13.62
C GLU A 11 15.33 -15.57 -12.63
N LEU A 12 15.40 -16.58 -11.75
CA LEU A 12 14.34 -16.91 -10.80
C LEU A 12 14.50 -16.20 -9.46
N LEU A 13 15.72 -15.81 -9.10
CA LEU A 13 15.99 -15.09 -7.86
C LEU A 13 15.86 -13.56 -8.06
N PRO A 14 15.48 -12.81 -7.02
CA PRO A 14 15.47 -11.36 -7.08
C PRO A 14 16.86 -10.80 -7.43
N ARG A 15 16.91 -9.73 -8.24
CA ARG A 15 18.18 -9.12 -8.68
C ARG A 15 19.08 -8.69 -7.50
N TRP A 16 18.49 -8.23 -6.40
CA TRP A 16 19.24 -7.84 -5.20
C TRP A 16 19.97 -9.03 -4.57
N TYR A 17 19.39 -10.23 -4.62
CA TYR A 17 19.99 -11.43 -4.05
C TYR A 17 21.26 -11.78 -4.81
N THR A 18 21.15 -11.84 -6.15
CA THR A 18 22.29 -12.10 -7.04
C THR A 18 23.37 -11.05 -6.86
N ARG A 19 22.98 -9.78 -6.75
CA ARG A 19 23.92 -8.66 -6.54
C ARG A 19 24.66 -8.78 -5.21
N LEU A 20 23.98 -9.07 -4.10
CA LEU A 20 24.64 -9.25 -2.79
C LEU A 20 25.59 -10.45 -2.79
N LEU A 21 25.21 -11.53 -3.48
CA LEU A 21 26.06 -12.71 -3.64
C LEU A 21 27.35 -12.40 -4.44
N GLU A 22 27.25 -11.53 -5.45
CA GLU A 22 28.37 -11.13 -6.30
C GLU A 22 29.26 -10.04 -5.65
N GLU A 23 28.66 -9.03 -5.04
CA GLU A 23 29.35 -7.85 -4.51
C GLU A 23 29.89 -8.05 -3.09
N VAL A 24 29.32 -8.97 -2.29
CA VAL A 24 29.69 -9.17 -0.88
C VAL A 24 29.98 -10.65 -0.60
N PRO A 25 31.15 -11.18 -1.02
CA PRO A 25 31.47 -12.61 -0.93
C PRO A 25 31.50 -13.17 0.50
N MET A 26 31.63 -12.29 1.49
CA MET A 26 31.65 -12.63 2.92
C MET A 26 30.26 -12.86 3.52
N LEU A 27 29.18 -12.53 2.81
CA LEU A 27 27.83 -12.88 3.26
C LEU A 27 27.61 -14.38 3.12
N GLN A 28 27.21 -15.01 4.22
CA GLN A 28 26.84 -16.42 4.20
C GLN A 28 25.58 -16.61 3.35
N GLN A 29 25.60 -17.58 2.43
CA GLN A 29 24.44 -17.87 1.57
C GLN A 29 23.19 -18.24 2.37
N SER A 30 23.36 -18.94 3.49
CA SER A 30 22.28 -19.27 4.43
C SER A 30 21.64 -18.03 5.08
N TRP A 31 22.41 -16.95 5.25
CA TRP A 31 21.86 -15.66 5.72
C TRP A 31 21.05 -14.98 4.63
N LEU A 32 21.54 -14.98 3.39
CA LEU A 32 20.79 -14.47 2.24
C LEU A 32 19.49 -15.26 2.01
N ASP A 33 19.52 -16.58 2.19
CA ASP A 33 18.33 -17.44 2.12
C ASP A 33 17.29 -17.06 3.19
N ARG A 34 17.75 -16.78 4.43
CA ARG A 34 16.87 -16.30 5.50
C ARG A 34 16.32 -14.92 5.22
N LEU A 35 17.11 -14.03 4.63
CA LEU A 35 16.67 -12.69 4.23
C LEU A 35 15.63 -12.78 3.11
N LEU A 36 15.85 -13.63 2.11
CA LEU A 36 14.95 -13.85 0.99
C LEU A 36 13.55 -14.30 1.45
N THR A 37 13.49 -15.11 2.49
CA THR A 37 12.24 -15.62 3.06
C THR A 37 11.75 -14.82 4.26
N SER A 38 12.47 -13.76 4.64
CA SER A 38 12.08 -12.85 5.70
C SER A 38 10.92 -11.97 5.23
N PRO A 39 9.95 -11.65 6.11
CA PRO A 39 8.93 -10.64 5.82
C PRO A 39 9.51 -9.30 5.32
N ALA A 40 10.76 -8.98 5.69
CA ALA A 40 11.46 -7.79 5.20
C ALA A 40 11.53 -7.72 3.66
N CYS A 41 11.63 -8.88 2.98
CA CYS A 41 11.76 -8.98 1.53
C CYS A 41 10.45 -9.39 0.82
N VAL A 42 9.34 -9.53 1.54
CA VAL A 42 8.02 -9.87 0.98
C VAL A 42 7.23 -8.60 0.67
N PHE A 43 7.26 -8.12 -0.57
CA PHE A 43 6.56 -6.89 -1.01
C PHE A 43 5.11 -7.17 -1.40
N SER A 44 4.35 -7.72 -0.45
CA SER A 44 2.93 -8.03 -0.59
C SER A 44 2.10 -7.01 0.19
N PRO A 45 0.92 -6.58 -0.32
CA PRO A 45 0.04 -5.65 0.39
C PRO A 45 -0.45 -6.18 1.74
N ASP A 46 -0.38 -7.51 1.95
CA ASP A 46 -0.70 -8.15 3.23
C ASP A 46 0.42 -8.03 4.27
N THR A 47 1.63 -7.62 3.86
CA THR A 47 2.79 -7.55 4.74
C THR A 47 2.84 -6.19 5.40
N GLN A 48 2.48 -6.15 6.68
CA GLN A 48 2.65 -4.93 7.48
C GLN A 48 4.13 -4.60 7.58
N ARG A 49 4.48 -3.39 7.14
CA ARG A 49 5.84 -2.86 7.22
C ARG A 49 5.88 -1.75 8.23
N ALA A 50 6.95 -1.72 9.02
CA ALA A 50 7.30 -0.50 9.73
C ALA A 50 7.48 0.58 8.67
N GLY A 51 6.65 1.62 8.72
CA GLY A 51 6.84 2.76 7.86
C GLY A 51 8.10 3.53 8.25
N ILE A 52 8.50 4.44 7.39
CA ILE A 52 9.66 5.28 7.59
C ILE A 52 9.23 6.73 7.75
N VAL A 53 9.88 7.45 8.66
CA VAL A 53 9.70 8.89 8.79
C VAL A 53 10.76 9.57 7.93
N ILE A 54 10.34 10.29 6.90
CA ILE A 54 11.26 11.01 6.01
C ILE A 54 11.14 12.51 6.26
N PRO A 55 12.17 13.18 6.80
CA PRO A 55 12.24 14.64 6.79
C PRO A 55 12.54 15.10 5.35
N TRP A 56 11.50 15.21 4.53
CA TRP A 56 11.64 15.49 3.09
C TRP A 56 12.25 16.87 2.80
N TYR A 57 12.15 17.79 3.76
CA TYR A 57 12.76 19.12 3.69
C TYR A 57 14.28 19.11 3.92
N GLU A 58 14.85 18.00 4.41
CA GLU A 58 16.30 17.80 4.46
C GLU A 58 16.76 17.22 3.13
N TYR A 59 17.71 17.90 2.48
CA TYR A 59 18.35 17.36 1.30
C TYR A 59 19.37 16.28 1.71
N ASP A 60 19.12 15.05 1.29
CA ASP A 60 20.05 13.92 1.42
C ASP A 60 20.20 13.25 0.05
N ASN A 61 21.37 13.41 -0.57
CA ASN A 61 21.67 12.84 -1.88
C ASN A 61 21.90 11.32 -1.86
N ARG A 62 21.99 10.70 -0.67
CA ARG A 62 22.09 9.24 -0.51
C ARG A 62 20.72 8.60 -0.31
N ARG A 63 19.70 9.40 0.01
CA ARG A 63 18.34 8.92 0.25
C ARG A 63 17.65 8.63 -1.09
N PRO A 64 17.03 7.44 -1.25
CA PRO A 64 16.16 7.17 -2.40
C PRO A 64 15.02 8.19 -2.51
N GLU A 65 14.50 8.38 -3.71
CA GLU A 65 13.31 9.22 -3.93
C GLU A 65 12.10 8.67 -3.16
N ILE A 66 11.16 9.55 -2.77
CA ILE A 66 9.93 9.16 -2.06
C ILE A 66 9.19 8.05 -2.82
N GLN A 67 9.15 8.16 -4.15
CA GLN A 67 8.47 7.20 -5.02
C GLN A 67 9.01 5.77 -4.86
N PHE A 68 10.31 5.61 -4.62
CA PHE A 68 10.91 4.30 -4.38
C PHE A 68 10.23 3.58 -3.20
N PHE A 69 9.99 4.29 -2.09
CA PHE A 69 9.38 3.68 -0.91
C PHE A 69 7.91 3.32 -1.15
N LEU A 70 7.19 4.19 -1.86
CA LEU A 70 5.80 3.95 -2.24
C LEU A 70 5.69 2.71 -3.15
N ASP A 71 6.55 2.60 -4.16
CA ASP A 71 6.60 1.45 -5.08
C ASP A 71 6.94 0.14 -4.34
N GLN A 72 7.68 0.21 -3.24
CA GLN A 72 8.01 -0.92 -2.37
C GLN A 72 6.97 -1.14 -1.25
N GLN A 73 5.81 -0.49 -1.30
CA GLN A 73 4.76 -0.62 -0.27
C GLN A 73 5.27 -0.33 1.15
N ILE A 74 6.29 0.52 1.29
CA ILE A 74 6.79 0.98 2.58
C ILE A 74 5.99 2.23 2.94
N PRO A 75 5.19 2.23 4.03
CA PRO A 75 4.48 3.42 4.44
C PRO A 75 5.48 4.55 4.70
N VAL A 76 5.26 5.70 4.07
CA VAL A 76 6.11 6.88 4.27
C VAL A 76 5.33 7.89 5.10
N PHE A 77 5.92 8.31 6.19
CA PHE A 77 5.40 9.35 7.07
C PHE A 77 6.26 10.60 6.92
N PHE A 78 5.61 11.74 6.74
CA PHE A 78 6.29 13.02 6.66
C PHE A 78 6.06 13.79 7.97
N PRO A 79 7.11 14.20 8.68
CA PRO A 79 6.94 15.04 9.85
C PRO A 79 6.45 16.41 9.37
N TRP A 80 5.24 16.79 9.78
CA TRP A 80 4.70 18.11 9.52
C TRP A 80 5.16 19.09 10.61
N CYS A 81 6.07 20.00 10.24
CA CYS A 81 6.67 20.97 11.14
C CYS A 81 6.80 22.34 10.46
N ALA A 82 7.20 23.37 11.22
CA ALA A 82 7.35 24.72 10.68
C ALA A 82 8.32 24.80 9.48
N ILE A 83 9.35 23.94 9.45
CA ILE A 83 10.32 23.89 8.34
C ILE A 83 9.67 23.30 7.08
N ALA A 84 8.83 22.29 7.23
CA ALA A 84 8.09 21.71 6.11
C ALA A 84 7.15 22.75 5.46
N GLU A 85 6.43 23.52 6.28
CA GLU A 85 5.62 24.64 5.80
C GLU A 85 6.49 25.69 5.08
N GLN A 86 7.62 26.09 5.67
CA GLN A 86 8.52 27.06 5.05
C GLN A 86 9.11 26.54 3.73
N ALA A 87 9.44 25.26 3.65
CA ALA A 87 9.94 24.63 2.43
C ALA A 87 8.89 24.63 1.31
N ILE A 88 7.60 24.45 1.62
CA ILE A 88 6.50 24.60 0.66
C ILE A 88 6.28 26.06 0.26
N ILE A 89 6.39 27.00 1.20
CA ILE A 89 6.31 28.45 0.89
C ILE A 89 7.43 28.83 -0.08
N ASN A 90 8.65 28.33 0.15
CA ASN A 90 9.81 28.58 -0.70
C ASN A 90 9.74 27.82 -2.03
N ASN A 91 9.07 26.66 -2.05
CA ASN A 91 8.90 25.83 -3.24
C ASN A 91 7.45 25.30 -3.36
N PRO A 92 6.57 26.05 -4.05
CA PRO A 92 5.16 25.68 -4.18
C PRO A 92 4.90 24.34 -4.88
N THR A 93 5.87 23.79 -5.61
CA THR A 93 5.74 22.48 -6.26
C THR A 93 5.61 21.33 -5.25
N LEU A 94 5.99 21.56 -3.99
CA LEU A 94 5.90 20.58 -2.90
C LEU A 94 4.54 20.56 -2.19
N ARG A 95 3.58 21.40 -2.60
CA ARG A 95 2.25 21.49 -1.97
C ARG A 95 1.49 20.17 -1.89
N TYR A 96 1.74 19.22 -2.79
CA TYR A 96 1.09 17.91 -2.74
C TYR A 96 1.49 17.08 -1.50
N LEU A 97 2.58 17.47 -0.82
CA LEU A 97 3.03 16.87 0.45
C LEU A 97 2.38 17.54 1.68
N GLU A 98 1.62 18.63 1.49
CA GLU A 98 0.89 19.29 2.56
C GLU A 98 -0.28 18.42 3.02
N PRO A 99 -0.39 18.10 4.32
CA PRO A 99 -1.55 17.39 4.83
C PRO A 99 -2.80 18.27 4.65
N PRO A 100 -3.94 17.69 4.20
CA PRO A 100 -5.19 18.42 4.11
C PRO A 100 -5.53 19.11 5.43
N ALA A 101 -5.88 20.41 5.38
CA ALA A 101 -6.03 21.23 6.56
C ALA A 101 -7.11 20.71 7.53
N ASN A 102 -8.16 20.06 7.00
CA ASN A 102 -9.18 19.40 7.80
C ASN A 102 -8.62 18.19 8.57
N LEU A 103 -7.75 17.38 7.96
CA LEU A 103 -7.14 16.23 8.65
C LEU A 103 -6.23 16.67 9.81
N VAL A 104 -5.44 17.72 9.61
CA VAL A 104 -4.61 18.30 10.68
C VAL A 104 -5.49 18.82 11.81
N ARG A 105 -6.57 19.55 11.46
CA ARG A 105 -7.53 20.07 12.43
C ARG A 105 -8.20 18.94 13.21
N ASP A 106 -8.71 17.93 12.53
CA ASP A 106 -9.41 16.80 13.13
C ASP A 106 -8.48 16.01 14.06
N ALA A 107 -7.21 15.81 13.66
CA ALA A 107 -6.21 15.18 14.51
C ALA A 107 -5.91 16.00 15.78
N LEU A 108 -5.70 17.31 15.62
CA LEU A 108 -5.49 18.22 16.76
C LEU A 108 -6.74 18.29 17.66
N GLU A 109 -7.94 18.36 17.08
CA GLU A 109 -9.20 18.34 17.82
C GLU A 109 -9.37 17.04 18.60
N LYS A 110 -9.22 15.88 17.96
CA LYS A 110 -9.35 14.58 18.60
C LYS A 110 -8.37 14.46 19.78
N PHE A 111 -7.14 14.91 19.60
CA PHE A 111 -6.11 14.84 20.63
C PHE A 111 -6.35 15.84 21.78
N LEU A 112 -6.59 17.13 21.46
CA LEU A 112 -6.74 18.19 22.46
C LEU A 112 -8.11 18.18 23.15
N ASN A 113 -9.17 17.70 22.51
CA ASN A 113 -10.46 17.49 23.19
C ASN A 113 -10.37 16.34 24.19
N ARG A 114 -9.54 15.33 23.90
CA ARG A 114 -9.31 14.19 24.80
C ARG A 114 -8.40 14.57 25.97
N PHE A 115 -7.46 15.48 25.74
CA PHE A 115 -6.54 15.99 26.76
C PHE A 115 -6.44 17.52 26.68
N PRO A 116 -7.44 18.27 27.20
CA PRO A 116 -7.43 19.73 27.18
C PRO A 116 -6.43 20.27 28.21
N SER A 117 -5.15 20.24 27.86
CA SER A 117 -4.04 20.69 28.70
C SER A 117 -3.28 21.81 27.98
N VAL A 118 -3.17 22.96 28.64
CA VAL A 118 -2.35 24.08 28.16
C VAL A 118 -0.86 23.69 28.08
N PRO A 119 -0.29 22.97 29.07
CA PRO A 119 1.04 22.38 28.95
C PRO A 119 1.21 21.52 27.69
N LEU A 120 0.22 20.68 27.37
CA LEU A 120 0.23 19.87 26.15
C LEU A 120 0.22 20.72 24.87
N ALA A 121 -0.63 21.75 24.82
CA ALA A 121 -0.68 22.69 23.70
C ALA A 121 0.67 23.41 23.51
N GLY A 122 1.28 23.85 24.61
CA GLY A 122 2.62 24.45 24.63
C GLY A 122 3.70 23.51 24.11
N LEU A 123 3.67 22.23 24.52
CA LEU A 123 4.60 21.22 24.01
C LEU A 123 4.41 20.94 22.52
N ILE A 124 3.17 20.80 22.05
CA ILE A 124 2.90 20.56 20.63
C ILE A 124 3.47 21.71 19.81
N LEU A 125 3.18 22.96 20.18
CA LEU A 125 3.76 24.13 19.52
C LEU A 125 5.29 24.12 19.60
N ARG A 126 5.85 23.83 20.76
CA ARG A 126 7.29 23.75 20.92
C ARG A 126 7.89 22.67 20.02
N SER A 127 7.33 21.48 19.97
CA SER A 127 7.80 20.37 19.13
C SER A 127 7.67 20.71 17.64
N TYR A 128 6.58 21.36 17.28
CA TYR A 128 6.33 21.88 15.94
C TYR A 128 7.42 22.87 15.47
N PHE A 129 7.99 23.65 16.39
CA PHE A 129 9.10 24.57 16.13
C PHE A 129 10.50 23.97 16.40
N ARG A 130 10.63 22.95 17.27
CA ARG A 130 11.92 22.42 17.80
C ARG A 130 12.45 21.21 17.04
N PHE A 131 11.76 20.70 16.01
CA PHE A 131 12.21 19.50 15.30
C PHE A 131 13.59 19.62 14.61
N HIS A 132 14.26 20.77 14.69
CA HIS A 132 15.71 20.89 14.50
C HIS A 132 16.32 21.82 15.56
N ASP A 133 17.30 21.32 16.31
CA ASP A 133 18.19 22.14 17.13
C ASP A 133 18.98 23.08 16.21
N CYS A 134 18.48 24.30 15.99
CA CYS A 134 19.27 25.38 15.43
C CYS A 134 19.71 26.29 16.59
N PRO A 135 20.99 26.22 17.04
CA PRO A 135 21.43 26.89 18.25
C PRO A 135 21.54 28.42 18.13
N LEU A 136 21.26 29.03 16.97
CA LEU A 136 21.79 30.38 16.72
C LEU A 136 20.77 31.52 16.54
N HIS A 137 19.47 31.32 16.31
CA HIS A 137 18.58 32.48 16.05
C HIS A 137 17.10 32.44 16.54
N SER A 138 16.65 31.45 17.29
CA SER A 138 15.21 31.16 17.41
C SER A 138 14.42 31.89 18.52
N THR A 139 15.05 32.46 19.56
CA THR A 139 14.26 33.03 20.68
C THR A 139 13.47 34.28 20.31
N LYS A 140 13.90 35.07 19.32
CA LYS A 140 13.19 36.29 18.89
C LYS A 140 12.06 36.04 17.86
N HIS A 141 12.10 34.91 17.13
CA HIS A 141 11.07 34.59 16.13
C HIS A 141 9.91 33.77 16.70
N ILE A 142 10.15 32.94 17.73
CA ILE A 142 9.08 32.24 18.47
C ILE A 142 8.11 33.24 19.13
N LEU A 143 8.58 34.45 19.47
CA LEU A 143 7.73 35.50 20.05
C LEU A 143 6.92 36.29 19.00
N ARG A 144 7.17 36.11 17.70
CA ARG A 144 6.40 36.74 16.60
C ARG A 144 5.31 35.82 16.03
N MET A 145 4.83 34.85 16.81
CA MET A 145 3.79 33.89 16.40
C MET A 145 2.42 34.50 16.02
N LYS A 146 2.12 35.74 16.41
CA LYS A 146 0.89 36.44 15.98
C LYS A 146 0.77 36.60 14.45
N HIS A 147 1.87 36.45 13.72
CA HIS A 147 1.91 36.51 12.26
C HIS A 147 2.32 35.18 11.62
N SER A 148 2.35 34.09 12.39
CA SER A 148 2.63 32.77 11.85
C SER A 148 1.52 32.38 10.90
N THR A 149 1.87 32.15 9.63
CA THR A 149 0.95 31.65 8.59
C THR A 149 0.59 30.18 8.78
N SER A 150 1.17 29.53 9.79
CA SER A 150 1.00 28.11 10.09
C SER A 150 -0.44 27.77 10.51
N LEU A 151 -0.98 26.74 9.87
CA LEU A 151 -2.30 26.18 10.21
C LEU A 151 -2.34 25.73 11.67
N VAL A 152 -1.30 25.01 12.13
CA VAL A 152 -1.19 24.48 13.50
C VAL A 152 -1.15 25.62 14.52
N THR A 153 -0.37 26.66 14.23
CA THR A 153 -0.26 27.82 15.12
C THR A 153 -1.61 28.53 15.24
N LYS A 154 -2.25 28.84 14.11
CA LYS A 154 -3.57 29.50 14.08
C LYS A 154 -4.61 28.70 14.86
N TYR A 155 -4.68 27.40 14.60
CA TYR A 155 -5.61 26.50 15.29
C TYR A 155 -5.40 26.52 16.82
N MET A 156 -4.15 26.42 17.28
CA MET A 156 -3.85 26.42 18.72
C MET A 156 -4.26 27.72 19.42
N TYR A 157 -4.02 28.87 18.80
CA TYR A 157 -4.44 30.15 19.36
C TYR A 157 -5.96 30.31 19.37
N GLU A 158 -6.64 29.86 18.32
CA GLU A 158 -8.10 29.87 18.29
C GLU A 158 -8.69 28.96 19.38
N LYS A 159 -8.14 27.75 19.54
CA LYS A 159 -8.59 26.76 20.52
C LYS A 159 -8.35 27.20 21.97
N PHE A 160 -7.23 27.87 22.23
CA PHE A 160 -6.82 28.34 23.55
C PHE A 160 -6.84 29.86 23.68
N ALA A 161 -7.73 30.55 22.95
CA ALA A 161 -7.75 32.02 22.88
C ALA A 161 -7.78 32.69 24.27
N SER A 162 -8.59 32.18 25.19
CA SER A 162 -8.71 32.67 26.57
C SER A 162 -7.51 32.33 27.47
N GLN A 163 -6.62 31.45 27.04
CA GLN A 163 -5.47 30.95 27.80
C GLN A 163 -4.13 31.20 27.07
N THR A 164 -4.14 32.10 26.08
CA THR A 164 -3.01 32.39 25.21
C THR A 164 -1.70 32.65 25.96
N ASP A 165 -1.74 33.45 27.03
CA ASP A 165 -0.53 33.79 27.78
C ASP A 165 0.02 32.59 28.57
N LYS A 166 -0.86 31.68 29.01
CA LYS A 166 -0.46 30.43 29.66
C LYS A 166 0.18 29.46 28.66
N VAL A 167 -0.34 29.39 27.43
CA VAL A 167 0.27 28.58 26.36
C VAL A 167 1.67 29.10 26.03
N LYS A 168 1.85 30.41 25.94
CA LYS A 168 3.18 31.02 25.74
C LYS A 168 4.12 30.71 26.89
N ALA A 169 3.67 30.86 28.14
CA ALA A 169 4.47 30.53 29.31
C ALA A 169 4.87 29.05 29.34
N ALA A 170 3.98 28.14 28.93
CA ALA A 170 4.26 26.72 28.83
C ALA A 170 5.28 26.36 27.73
N MET A 171 5.50 27.24 26.75
CA MET A 171 6.56 27.05 25.75
C MET A 171 7.96 27.39 26.30
N GLU A 172 8.05 28.19 27.36
CA GLU A 172 9.31 28.63 27.96
C GLU A 172 10.05 27.47 28.67
N GLU A 173 11.38 27.51 28.61
CA GLU A 173 12.26 26.39 29.00
C GLU A 173 12.16 25.97 30.47
N ASN A 174 11.87 26.91 31.37
CA ASN A 174 11.84 26.64 32.81
C ASN A 174 10.56 25.93 33.29
N GLN A 175 9.56 25.76 32.42
CA GLN A 175 8.31 25.03 32.75
C GLN A 175 8.29 23.61 32.15
N VAL A 176 9.32 23.24 31.38
CA VAL A 176 9.36 22.01 30.61
C VAL A 176 9.35 20.78 31.51
N GLU A 177 10.10 20.75 32.61
CA GLU A 177 10.17 19.53 33.44
C GLU A 177 8.82 19.18 34.09
N ALA A 178 8.11 20.19 34.62
CA ALA A 178 6.78 20.00 35.17
C ALA A 178 5.78 19.57 34.08
N THR A 179 5.90 20.19 32.90
CA THR A 179 5.11 19.84 31.72
C THR A 179 5.42 18.41 31.26
N VAL A 180 6.69 17.99 31.25
CA VAL A 180 7.14 16.64 30.84
C VAL A 180 6.59 15.55 31.75
N ALA A 181 6.44 15.81 33.05
CA ALA A 181 5.82 14.86 33.97
C ALA A 181 4.33 14.65 33.66
N GLU A 182 3.56 15.74 33.52
CA GLU A 182 2.14 15.71 33.10
C GLU A 182 1.99 15.04 31.72
N LEU A 183 2.91 15.33 30.81
CA LEU A 183 2.94 14.78 29.47
C LEU A 183 3.26 13.28 29.44
N ARG A 184 4.17 12.78 30.28
CA ARG A 184 4.41 11.33 30.37
C ARG A 184 3.14 10.59 30.74
N GLU A 185 2.36 11.16 31.66
CA GLU A 185 1.09 10.58 32.06
C GLU A 185 0.06 10.63 30.92
N ILE A 186 -0.07 11.78 30.24
CA ILE A 186 -0.95 11.91 29.07
C ILE A 186 -0.53 10.94 27.95
N VAL A 187 0.76 10.88 27.62
CA VAL A 187 1.33 10.01 26.57
C VAL A 187 1.14 8.54 26.92
N SER A 188 1.37 8.12 28.18
CA SER A 188 1.12 6.74 28.60
C SER A 188 -0.35 6.37 28.40
N ARG A 189 -1.28 7.22 28.82
CA ARG A 189 -2.72 6.98 28.64
C ARG A 189 -3.15 7.02 27.17
N ALA A 190 -2.53 7.89 26.36
CA ALA A 190 -2.80 7.97 24.93
C ALA A 190 -2.29 6.73 24.20
N MET A 191 -1.05 6.29 24.47
CA MET A 191 -0.42 5.12 23.86
C MET A 191 -1.21 3.84 24.11
N ASP A 192 -1.69 3.59 25.33
CA ASP A 192 -2.45 2.36 25.64
C ASP A 192 -3.75 2.29 24.82
N MET A 193 -4.41 3.43 24.64
CA MET A 193 -5.66 3.52 23.88
C MET A 193 -5.44 3.57 22.37
N ASP A 194 -4.38 4.24 21.90
CA ASP A 194 -4.04 4.35 20.49
C ASP A 194 -3.45 3.03 19.97
N LEU A 195 -2.77 2.25 20.82
CA LEU A 195 -2.40 0.87 20.51
C LEU A 195 -3.65 0.02 20.29
N ALA A 196 -4.65 0.13 21.18
CA ALA A 196 -5.92 -0.59 21.03
C ALA A 196 -6.77 -0.11 19.84
N GLU A 197 -6.67 1.16 19.44
CA GLU A 197 -7.33 1.71 18.25
C GLU A 197 -6.57 1.31 16.97
N ALA A 198 -5.24 1.32 16.98
CA ALA A 198 -4.40 0.87 15.89
C ALA A 198 -4.56 -0.63 15.63
N GLU A 199 -4.61 -1.46 16.68
CA GLU A 199 -4.95 -2.89 16.56
C GLU A 199 -6.32 -3.10 15.92
N ARG A 200 -7.32 -2.30 16.31
CA ARG A 200 -8.65 -2.31 15.68
C ARG A 200 -8.63 -1.81 14.24
N ALA A 201 -7.89 -0.74 13.93
CA ALA A 201 -7.78 -0.20 12.58
C ALA A 201 -7.07 -1.19 11.66
N ILE A 202 -5.97 -1.79 12.13
CA ILE A 202 -5.25 -2.87 11.46
C ILE A 202 -6.16 -4.06 11.17
N ALA A 203 -7.01 -4.46 12.12
CA ALA A 203 -7.98 -5.52 11.92
C ALA A 203 -9.04 -5.19 10.86
N ASN A 204 -9.23 -3.90 10.54
CA ASN A 204 -10.25 -3.39 9.63
C ASN A 204 -9.66 -2.73 8.36
N LEU A 205 -8.34 -2.71 8.18
CA LEU A 205 -7.73 -2.15 6.98
C LEU A 205 -8.17 -2.99 5.78
N PRO A 206 -8.80 -2.40 4.76
CA PRO A 206 -9.12 -3.13 3.54
C PRO A 206 -7.82 -3.55 2.89
N THR A 207 -7.52 -4.85 2.93
CA THR A 207 -6.32 -5.46 2.33
C THR A 207 -6.33 -5.46 0.79
N HIS A 208 -7.17 -4.63 0.16
CA HIS A 208 -7.40 -4.65 -1.28
C HIS A 208 -7.12 -3.30 -1.97
N ASP A 209 -6.31 -3.42 -3.04
CA ASP A 209 -6.35 -2.62 -4.27
C ASP A 209 -5.73 -1.22 -4.31
N TRP A 210 -4.64 -0.96 -3.58
CA TRP A 210 -3.97 0.36 -3.67
C TRP A 210 -2.88 0.48 -4.74
N MET A 211 -2.45 -0.61 -5.40
CA MET A 211 -1.52 -0.50 -6.54
C MET A 211 -1.78 -1.53 -7.63
N ASP A 212 -1.86 -1.03 -8.86
CA ASP A 212 -2.07 -1.81 -10.06
C ASP A 212 -0.87 -2.74 -10.32
N LYS A 213 -1.18 -4.01 -10.56
CA LYS A 213 -0.28 -5.16 -10.50
C LYS A 213 0.51 -5.38 -11.80
N GLY A 214 0.89 -4.29 -12.47
CA GLY A 214 1.24 -4.27 -13.90
C GLY A 214 2.39 -5.18 -14.32
N ASP A 215 3.44 -5.33 -13.49
CA ASP A 215 4.63 -6.10 -13.90
C ASP A 215 5.22 -7.05 -12.85
N TYR A 216 4.89 -6.90 -11.56
CA TYR A 216 5.40 -7.80 -10.52
C TYR A 216 4.89 -9.24 -10.63
N HIS A 217 3.74 -9.46 -11.29
CA HIS A 217 3.18 -10.79 -11.46
C HIS A 217 3.96 -11.73 -12.39
N ARG A 218 4.93 -11.23 -13.16
CA ARG A 218 5.69 -12.11 -14.07
C ARG A 218 6.73 -12.98 -13.37
N ARG A 219 7.29 -12.54 -12.23
CA ARG A 219 8.40 -13.28 -11.59
C ARG A 219 7.99 -14.28 -10.52
N GLY A 220 6.73 -14.31 -10.12
CA GLY A 220 6.24 -15.22 -9.09
C GLY A 220 6.79 -14.87 -7.70
N GLU A 221 5.98 -15.08 -6.66
CA GLU A 221 6.45 -15.02 -5.29
C GLU A 221 7.15 -16.35 -4.93
N LEU A 222 8.17 -16.27 -4.08
CA LEU A 222 8.86 -17.43 -3.51
C LEU A 222 8.25 -17.77 -2.15
N TYR A 223 8.01 -19.06 -1.93
CA TYR A 223 7.43 -19.61 -0.71
C TYR A 223 8.37 -20.68 -0.13
N ASP A 224 8.46 -20.73 1.20
CA ASP A 224 9.19 -21.81 1.89
C ASP A 224 8.59 -23.18 1.59
N HIS A 225 7.27 -23.25 1.48
CA HIS A 225 6.55 -24.47 1.13
C HIS A 225 5.20 -24.12 0.47
N VAL A 226 4.75 -24.96 -0.47
CA VAL A 226 3.46 -24.80 -1.16
C VAL A 226 2.28 -24.76 -0.19
N SER A 227 2.35 -25.52 0.90
CA SER A 227 1.28 -25.55 1.91
C SER A 227 1.03 -24.19 2.56
N ILE A 228 2.06 -23.38 2.76
CA ILE A 228 1.93 -22.05 3.39
C ILE A 228 1.04 -21.16 2.52
N PHE A 229 1.28 -21.18 1.21
CA PHE A 229 0.45 -20.46 0.26
C PHE A 229 -0.99 -21.00 0.23
N LEU A 230 -1.16 -22.32 0.19
CA LEU A 230 -2.49 -22.94 0.15
C LEU A 230 -3.30 -22.65 1.42
N GLU A 231 -2.68 -22.69 2.60
CA GLU A 231 -3.33 -22.34 3.87
C GLU A 231 -3.72 -20.86 3.93
N LYS A 232 -2.82 -19.96 3.48
CA LYS A 232 -3.13 -18.53 3.39
C LYS A 232 -4.30 -18.30 2.43
N ARG A 233 -4.29 -18.97 1.27
CA ARG A 233 -5.38 -18.92 0.30
C ARG A 233 -6.69 -19.41 0.91
N GLU A 234 -6.72 -20.56 1.57
CA GLU A 234 -7.93 -21.11 2.21
C GLU A 234 -8.50 -20.12 3.23
N ARG A 235 -7.64 -19.49 4.04
CA ARG A 235 -8.07 -18.45 4.99
C ARG A 235 -8.73 -17.28 4.27
N ASN A 236 -8.10 -16.77 3.22
CA ASN A 236 -8.63 -15.66 2.43
C ASN A 236 -9.95 -16.04 1.72
N GLN A 237 -10.04 -17.26 1.19
CA GLN A 237 -11.26 -17.78 0.58
C GLN A 237 -12.41 -17.86 1.58
N ARG A 238 -12.17 -18.38 2.80
CA ARG A 238 -13.20 -18.42 3.85
C ARG A 238 -13.72 -17.03 4.18
N PHE A 239 -12.83 -16.05 4.25
CA PHE A 239 -13.22 -14.66 4.48
C PHE A 239 -14.08 -14.13 3.33
N ILE A 240 -13.62 -14.27 2.08
CA ILE A 240 -14.36 -13.79 0.89
C ILE A 240 -15.73 -14.46 0.79
N ILE A 241 -15.82 -15.77 1.00
CA ILE A 241 -17.09 -16.52 0.98
C ILE A 241 -18.01 -16.06 2.11
N ALA A 242 -17.48 -15.74 3.29
CA ALA A 242 -18.30 -15.23 4.39
C ALA A 242 -18.89 -13.82 4.11
N THR A 243 -18.22 -13.04 3.26
CA THR A 243 -18.62 -11.67 2.89
C THR A 243 -19.16 -11.56 1.47
N GLU A 244 -19.40 -12.66 0.76
CA GLU A 244 -19.78 -12.63 -0.66
C GLU A 244 -21.21 -12.15 -0.87
N THR A 245 -21.44 -11.38 -1.94
CA THR A 245 -22.79 -11.03 -2.39
C THR A 245 -23.43 -12.22 -3.12
N GLU A 246 -24.76 -12.26 -3.21
CA GLU A 246 -25.45 -13.39 -3.88
C GLU A 246 -25.04 -13.51 -5.36
N ASP A 247 -24.84 -12.39 -6.07
CA ASP A 247 -24.32 -12.39 -7.44
C ASP A 247 -22.90 -12.98 -7.54
N ALA A 248 -22.03 -12.67 -6.59
CA ALA A 248 -20.67 -13.20 -6.54
C ALA A 248 -20.67 -14.71 -6.26
N LYS A 249 -21.55 -15.15 -5.35
CA LYS A 249 -21.78 -16.56 -5.02
C LYS A 249 -22.29 -17.36 -6.23
N ILE A 250 -23.31 -16.85 -6.95
CA ILE A 250 -23.82 -17.50 -8.16
C ILE A 250 -22.70 -17.66 -9.19
N LYS A 251 -21.92 -16.60 -9.45
CA LYS A 251 -20.77 -16.66 -10.37
C LYS A 251 -19.71 -17.67 -9.91
N ARG A 252 -19.44 -17.77 -8.61
CA ARG A 252 -18.49 -18.73 -8.04
C ARG A 252 -18.99 -20.17 -8.20
N LEU A 253 -20.25 -20.45 -7.88
CA LEU A 253 -20.86 -21.77 -8.03
C LEU A 253 -20.89 -22.22 -9.50
N GLN A 254 -21.25 -21.32 -10.42
CA GLN A 254 -21.17 -21.59 -11.87
C GLN A 254 -19.76 -21.97 -12.33
N ARG A 255 -18.72 -21.38 -11.73
CA ARG A 255 -17.32 -21.74 -12.01
C ARG A 255 -16.92 -23.09 -11.42
N GLU A 256 -17.49 -23.49 -10.29
CA GLU A 256 -17.24 -24.81 -9.68
C GLU A 256 -17.84 -25.95 -10.52
N GLU A 257 -18.98 -25.70 -11.16
CA GLU A 257 -19.64 -26.65 -12.05
C GLU A 257 -19.01 -26.70 -13.45
N ALA A 258 -18.51 -25.58 -13.96
CA ALA A 258 -17.94 -25.48 -15.30
C ALA A 258 -16.46 -25.88 -15.34
N LEU A 259 -16.07 -26.63 -16.39
CA LEU A 259 -14.65 -26.83 -16.72
C LEU A 259 -13.95 -25.48 -16.98
N PRO A 260 -12.63 -25.38 -16.73
CA PRO A 260 -11.87 -24.14 -16.93
C PRO A 260 -12.17 -23.48 -18.26
N GLY A 261 -12.78 -22.31 -18.19
CA GLY A 261 -12.98 -21.47 -19.35
C GLY A 261 -11.67 -20.88 -19.85
N TYR A 262 -11.70 -20.34 -21.06
CA TYR A 262 -10.58 -19.67 -21.72
C TYR A 262 -10.04 -18.43 -20.98
N ASN A 263 -10.79 -17.89 -20.02
CA ASN A 263 -10.43 -16.74 -19.19
C ASN A 263 -9.75 -17.13 -17.87
N THR A 264 -9.54 -18.42 -17.61
CA THR A 264 -8.98 -18.89 -16.33
C THR A 264 -7.48 -18.70 -16.31
N SER A 265 -6.93 -18.14 -15.23
CA SER A 265 -5.48 -18.03 -15.08
C SER A 265 -4.90 -19.33 -14.56
N VAL A 266 -3.87 -19.85 -15.23
CA VAL A 266 -3.22 -21.11 -14.86
C VAL A 266 -1.81 -20.81 -14.36
N TYR A 267 -1.46 -21.40 -13.22
CA TYR A 267 -0.16 -21.27 -12.59
C TYR A 267 0.49 -22.65 -12.47
N ARG A 268 1.80 -22.70 -12.68
CA ARG A 268 2.64 -23.87 -12.46
C ARG A 268 3.56 -23.62 -11.28
N TRP A 269 3.63 -24.59 -10.39
CA TRP A 269 4.58 -24.58 -9.29
C TRP A 269 5.90 -25.17 -9.72
N LYS A 270 6.99 -24.46 -9.40
CA LYS A 270 8.36 -24.90 -9.63
C LYS A 270 9.13 -24.90 -8.32
N SER A 271 9.96 -25.90 -8.09
CA SER A 271 10.96 -25.82 -7.03
C SER A 271 12.18 -25.03 -7.51
N VAL A 272 12.73 -24.21 -6.63
CA VAL A 272 13.90 -23.36 -6.85
C VAL A 272 14.85 -23.63 -5.70
N THR A 273 15.97 -24.28 -5.98
CA THR A 273 17.04 -24.44 -4.99
C THR A 273 17.93 -23.21 -4.99
N THR A 274 18.01 -22.52 -3.86
CA THR A 274 18.92 -21.38 -3.69
C THR A 274 20.38 -21.85 -3.67
N PRO A 275 21.35 -20.94 -3.88
CA PRO A 275 22.77 -21.28 -3.75
C PRO A 275 23.13 -21.90 -2.39
N GLY A 276 22.49 -21.45 -1.31
CA GLY A 276 22.68 -22.00 0.03
C GLY A 276 22.02 -23.37 0.26
N GLY A 277 21.39 -23.93 -0.77
CA GLY A 277 20.78 -25.26 -0.74
C GLY A 277 19.35 -25.29 -0.19
N LYS A 278 18.74 -24.12 0.09
CA LYS A 278 17.35 -24.07 0.53
C LYS A 278 16.43 -24.30 -0.68
N GLU A 279 15.54 -25.27 -0.58
CA GLU A 279 14.49 -25.45 -1.57
C GLU A 279 13.34 -24.49 -1.28
N LEU A 280 12.98 -23.68 -2.28
CA LEU A 280 11.86 -22.75 -2.27
C LEU A 280 10.91 -23.10 -3.40
N TYR A 281 9.68 -22.60 -3.33
CA TYR A 281 8.65 -22.88 -4.32
C TYR A 281 8.16 -21.59 -4.93
N MET A 282 8.05 -21.57 -6.26
CA MET A 282 7.64 -20.40 -7.00
C MET A 282 6.37 -20.69 -7.79
N ARG A 283 5.40 -19.79 -7.67
CA ARG A 283 4.13 -19.85 -8.41
C ARG A 283 4.24 -19.03 -9.70
N VAL A 284 4.37 -19.70 -10.85
CA VAL A 284 4.60 -19.04 -12.14
C VAL A 284 3.33 -19.04 -12.99
N ARG A 285 2.87 -17.87 -13.41
CA ARG A 285 1.73 -17.75 -14.32
C ARG A 285 2.11 -18.26 -15.71
N LEU A 286 1.28 -19.14 -16.28
CA LEU A 286 1.47 -19.69 -17.62
C LEU A 286 0.76 -18.86 -18.68
N LEU A 287 1.45 -18.71 -19.82
CA LEU A 287 0.84 -18.20 -21.04
C LEU A 287 -0.28 -19.15 -21.51
N ARG A 288 -1.35 -18.56 -22.03
CA ARG A 288 -2.54 -19.29 -22.49
C ARG A 288 -2.24 -20.38 -23.51
N SER A 289 -1.30 -20.13 -24.42
CA SER A 289 -0.85 -21.12 -25.43
C SER A 289 -0.24 -22.40 -24.84
N LYS A 290 0.10 -22.41 -23.54
CA LYS A 290 0.68 -23.56 -22.85
C LYS A 290 -0.31 -24.31 -21.96
N HIS A 291 -1.55 -23.80 -21.79
CA HIS A 291 -2.54 -24.39 -20.87
C HIS A 291 -2.90 -25.82 -21.29
N GLU A 292 -3.41 -26.00 -22.51
CA GLU A 292 -3.90 -27.30 -23.00
C GLU A 292 -2.86 -28.41 -22.93
N ARG A 293 -1.63 -28.13 -23.39
CA ARG A 293 -0.52 -29.10 -23.36
C ARG A 293 -0.18 -29.55 -21.95
N LEU A 294 -0.24 -28.63 -20.98
CA LEU A 294 0.08 -28.97 -19.59
C LEU A 294 -1.06 -29.73 -18.92
N PHE A 295 -2.32 -29.34 -19.17
CA PHE A 295 -3.50 -30.06 -18.71
C PHE A 295 -3.59 -31.48 -19.30
N ALA A 296 -3.10 -31.74 -20.50
CA ALA A 296 -3.05 -33.10 -21.03
C ALA A 296 -2.01 -33.98 -20.30
N LYS A 297 -0.93 -33.38 -19.80
CA LYS A 297 0.23 -34.10 -19.24
C LYS A 297 0.10 -34.40 -17.75
N VAL A 298 -0.44 -33.47 -16.96
CA VAL A 298 -0.40 -33.54 -15.49
C VAL A 298 -1.66 -34.24 -14.97
N PRO A 299 -1.63 -35.28 -14.13
CA PRO A 299 -2.83 -35.95 -13.65
C PRO A 299 -3.77 -35.02 -12.86
N PRO A 300 -5.10 -35.27 -12.82
CA PRO A 300 -6.05 -34.45 -12.06
C PRO A 300 -5.70 -34.27 -10.57
N SER A 301 -5.10 -35.28 -9.93
CA SER A 301 -4.65 -35.23 -8.52
C SER A 301 -3.57 -34.18 -8.24
N GLN A 302 -2.88 -33.70 -9.27
CA GLN A 302 -1.84 -32.66 -9.21
C GLN A 302 -2.36 -31.30 -9.72
N ARG A 303 -3.67 -31.11 -9.74
CA ARG A 303 -4.31 -29.86 -10.14
C ARG A 303 -5.25 -29.41 -9.03
N THR A 304 -5.28 -28.11 -8.77
CA THR A 304 -6.22 -27.53 -7.81
C THR A 304 -6.86 -26.31 -8.43
N TYR A 305 -8.19 -26.27 -8.43
CA TYR A 305 -8.95 -25.13 -8.89
C TYR A 305 -9.37 -24.23 -7.73
N ASN A 306 -9.31 -22.93 -7.96
CA ASN A 306 -9.84 -21.90 -7.07
C ASN A 306 -10.93 -21.10 -7.79
N ALA A 307 -12.19 -21.40 -7.47
CA ALA A 307 -13.34 -20.73 -8.07
C ALA A 307 -13.50 -19.26 -7.65
N VAL A 308 -13.04 -18.89 -6.44
CA VAL A 308 -13.10 -17.52 -5.92
C VAL A 308 -12.30 -16.58 -6.83
N SER A 309 -11.03 -16.92 -7.10
CA SER A 309 -10.16 -16.11 -7.95
C SER A 309 -10.16 -16.52 -9.43
N ASN A 310 -10.89 -17.58 -9.80
CA ASN A 310 -10.88 -18.18 -11.13
C ASN A 310 -9.46 -18.55 -11.61
N GLU A 311 -8.76 -19.35 -10.80
CA GLU A 311 -7.37 -19.75 -11.06
C GLU A 311 -7.15 -21.26 -10.91
N TRP A 312 -6.25 -21.82 -11.71
CA TRP A 312 -5.73 -23.17 -11.55
C TRP A 312 -4.28 -23.15 -11.07
N ASP A 313 -3.95 -24.10 -10.20
CA ASP A 313 -2.60 -24.43 -9.80
C ASP A 313 -2.25 -25.85 -10.22
N ILE A 314 -1.09 -25.99 -10.85
CA ILE A 314 -0.56 -27.25 -11.38
C ILE A 314 0.73 -27.58 -10.65
N PHE A 315 0.80 -28.79 -10.10
CA PHE A 315 1.86 -29.28 -9.21
C PHE A 315 2.56 -30.50 -9.84
N ASP A 316 3.25 -30.27 -10.96
CA ASP A 316 3.92 -31.36 -11.69
C ASP A 316 5.35 -31.64 -11.22
N GLU A 317 5.97 -30.68 -10.54
CA GLU A 317 7.32 -30.77 -9.96
C GLU A 317 7.31 -30.81 -8.42
N VAL A 318 6.14 -30.72 -7.78
CA VAL A 318 6.02 -30.55 -6.33
C VAL A 318 5.01 -31.52 -5.74
N ASP A 319 5.40 -32.20 -4.67
CA ASP A 319 4.50 -33.06 -3.92
C ASP A 319 3.49 -32.23 -3.12
N LEU A 320 2.21 -32.44 -3.41
CA LEU A 320 1.13 -31.83 -2.65
C LEU A 320 0.96 -32.53 -1.30
N PRO A 321 0.75 -31.77 -0.20
CA PRO A 321 0.29 -32.35 1.05
C PRO A 321 -0.98 -33.17 0.84
N ARG A 322 -1.10 -34.32 1.52
CA ARG A 322 -2.24 -35.24 1.36
C ARG A 322 -3.61 -34.57 1.48
N LYS A 323 -3.75 -33.54 2.32
CA LYS A 323 -5.01 -32.78 2.47
C LYS A 323 -5.44 -32.03 1.20
N TYR A 324 -4.51 -31.77 0.28
CA TYR A 324 -4.76 -31.06 -0.99
C TYR A 324 -4.79 -32.00 -2.20
N LEU A 325 -4.46 -33.28 -2.02
CA LEU A 325 -4.70 -34.28 -3.04
C LEU A 325 -6.20 -34.47 -3.14
N GLN A 326 -6.81 -33.95 -4.20
CA GLN A 326 -8.19 -34.28 -4.52
C GLN A 326 -8.22 -35.79 -4.80
N PHE A 327 -8.90 -36.55 -3.93
CA PHE A 327 -9.29 -37.92 -4.24
C PHE A 327 -10.32 -37.84 -5.36
N VAL A 328 -9.83 -37.74 -6.58
CA VAL A 328 -10.64 -38.06 -7.73
C VAL A 328 -10.79 -39.56 -7.64
N ASP A 329 -11.96 -40.02 -7.19
CA ASP A 329 -12.34 -41.41 -7.40
C ASP A 329 -12.01 -41.73 -8.85
N PRO A 330 -11.20 -42.77 -9.13
CA PRO A 330 -10.84 -43.09 -10.50
C PRO A 330 -12.15 -43.15 -11.28
N PRO A 331 -12.29 -42.41 -12.39
CA PRO A 331 -13.54 -42.36 -13.12
C PRO A 331 -13.98 -43.80 -13.32
N PRO A 332 -15.25 -44.14 -13.03
CA PRO A 332 -15.72 -45.52 -13.10
C PRO A 332 -15.24 -46.08 -14.43
N ARG A 333 -14.45 -47.16 -14.38
CA ARG A 333 -13.91 -47.82 -15.57
C ARG A 333 -15.10 -48.25 -16.42
N LYS A 334 -15.52 -47.39 -17.35
CA LYS A 334 -16.40 -47.77 -18.45
C LYS A 334 -15.48 -48.36 -19.49
N ASP A 335 -15.57 -49.67 -19.61
CA ASP A 335 -14.80 -50.47 -20.56
C ASP A 335 -14.79 -49.80 -21.95
N GLY A 336 -13.60 -49.42 -22.43
CA GLY A 336 -13.34 -49.31 -23.87
C GLY A 336 -13.39 -47.94 -24.55
N TYR A 337 -13.72 -46.82 -23.89
CA TYR A 337 -13.67 -45.51 -24.57
C TYR A 337 -12.50 -44.64 -24.10
N ILE A 338 -11.54 -44.43 -25.01
CA ILE A 338 -10.55 -43.35 -24.92
C ILE A 338 -11.34 -42.05 -24.86
N TYR A 339 -11.26 -41.33 -23.74
CA TYR A 339 -11.75 -39.96 -23.65
C TYR A 339 -10.85 -39.06 -24.51
N ASP A 340 -11.13 -38.98 -25.81
CA ASP A 340 -10.90 -37.75 -26.53
C ASP A 340 -11.80 -36.71 -25.85
N TYR A 341 -11.22 -35.85 -25.01
CA TYR A 341 -11.92 -34.68 -24.47
C TYR A 341 -12.36 -33.81 -25.65
N PRO A 342 -13.65 -33.78 -26.06
CA PRO A 342 -14.08 -32.85 -27.07
C PRO A 342 -14.30 -31.54 -26.32
N ILE A 343 -13.33 -30.61 -26.41
CA ILE A 343 -13.63 -29.21 -26.12
C ILE A 343 -14.52 -28.71 -27.27
N GLN A 344 -15.80 -29.08 -27.25
CA GLN A 344 -16.78 -28.37 -28.01
C GLN A 344 -16.95 -27.02 -27.32
N ALA A 345 -16.28 -26.01 -27.87
CA ALA A 345 -16.62 -24.61 -27.63
C ALA A 345 -18.07 -24.41 -28.09
N ALA A 346 -19.02 -24.61 -27.17
CA ALA A 346 -20.39 -24.20 -27.36
C ALA A 346 -20.38 -22.67 -27.53
N ARG A 347 -20.48 -22.22 -28.78
CA ARG A 347 -20.89 -20.85 -29.08
C ARG A 347 -22.32 -20.70 -28.58
N ILE A 348 -22.47 -20.26 -27.34
CA ILE A 348 -23.76 -19.77 -26.85
C ILE A 348 -24.07 -18.51 -27.66
N ASN A 349 -25.09 -18.58 -28.50
CA ASN A 349 -25.61 -17.46 -29.26
C ASN A 349 -26.44 -16.58 -28.28
N PRO A 350 -26.04 -15.33 -27.96
CA PRO A 350 -26.68 -14.55 -26.90
C PRO A 350 -28.02 -13.91 -27.31
N GLN A 351 -28.71 -14.41 -28.34
CA GLN A 351 -29.92 -13.76 -28.88
C GLN A 351 -31.26 -14.39 -28.53
N SER A 352 -31.35 -15.38 -27.63
CA SER A 352 -32.63 -16.04 -27.35
C SER A 352 -33.01 -16.08 -25.87
N ILE A 353 -32.98 -14.94 -25.17
CA ILE A 353 -33.79 -14.72 -23.96
C ILE A 353 -34.24 -13.26 -23.93
N ILE A 354 -35.40 -12.97 -24.52
CA ILE A 354 -36.21 -11.81 -24.15
C ILE A 354 -37.44 -12.36 -23.43
N PRO A 355 -37.64 -12.09 -22.13
CA PRO A 355 -38.94 -12.23 -21.52
C PRO A 355 -39.76 -10.99 -21.84
N ASP A 356 -40.95 -11.20 -22.43
CA ASP A 356 -42.02 -10.21 -22.46
C ASP A 356 -42.34 -9.78 -21.03
N ASN A 357 -42.10 -8.51 -20.72
CA ASN A 357 -42.62 -7.85 -19.54
C ASN A 357 -43.26 -6.54 -19.97
N ASP A 358 -44.58 -6.57 -20.08
CA ASP A 358 -45.44 -5.40 -20.08
C ASP A 358 -45.24 -4.62 -18.77
N VAL A 359 -44.67 -3.41 -18.87
CA VAL A 359 -44.62 -2.44 -17.78
C VAL A 359 -45.42 -1.19 -18.20
N PRO A 360 -46.35 -0.71 -17.36
CA PRO A 360 -47.19 0.44 -17.69
C PRO A 360 -46.38 1.75 -17.75
N ARG A 361 -46.76 2.55 -18.73
CA ARG A 361 -46.24 3.88 -19.08
C ARG A 361 -46.38 4.86 -17.90
N VAL A 362 -45.26 5.24 -17.28
CA VAL A 362 -45.20 6.33 -16.31
C VAL A 362 -45.16 7.66 -17.05
N GLU A 363 -46.09 8.55 -16.69
CA GLU A 363 -46.21 9.90 -17.21
C GLU A 363 -45.00 10.77 -16.85
N SER A 364 -44.58 11.57 -17.82
CA SER A 364 -43.47 12.51 -17.75
C SER A 364 -43.67 13.61 -16.70
N VAL A 365 -42.70 13.74 -15.80
CA VAL A 365 -42.54 14.89 -14.88
C VAL A 365 -42.04 16.12 -15.68
N PRO A 366 -42.57 17.32 -15.43
CA PRO A 366 -42.19 18.53 -16.15
C PRO A 366 -40.78 19.00 -15.78
N VAL A 367 -40.04 19.43 -16.81
CA VAL A 367 -38.71 20.04 -16.75
C VAL A 367 -38.79 21.41 -16.08
N ILE A 368 -38.01 21.61 -15.02
CA ILE A 368 -37.78 22.90 -14.38
C ILE A 368 -36.72 23.67 -15.19
N PRO A 369 -36.95 24.93 -15.59
CA PRO A 369 -35.96 25.69 -16.35
C PRO A 369 -34.81 26.18 -15.46
N GLU A 370 -33.60 26.09 -16.00
CA GLU A 370 -32.37 26.63 -15.39
C GLU A 370 -32.42 28.16 -15.27
N PRO A 371 -31.85 28.75 -14.20
CA PRO A 371 -31.79 30.20 -14.04
C PRO A 371 -30.72 30.83 -14.93
N CYS A 372 -31.13 31.90 -15.63
CA CYS A 372 -30.26 32.84 -16.34
C CYS A 372 -29.12 33.35 -15.45
N VAL A 373 -27.88 33.20 -15.91
CA VAL A 373 -26.71 33.83 -15.32
C VAL A 373 -26.40 35.10 -16.13
N ASP A 374 -26.62 36.25 -15.50
CA ASP A 374 -26.26 37.55 -16.04
C ASP A 374 -24.75 37.71 -16.16
N SER A 375 -24.32 38.04 -17.37
CA SER A 375 -22.94 38.40 -17.71
C SER A 375 -22.71 39.86 -17.34
N SER A 376 -21.94 40.10 -16.27
CA SER A 376 -21.40 41.44 -15.99
C SER A 376 -19.86 41.41 -16.08
N SER A 377 -19.40 42.30 -16.95
CA SER A 377 -18.04 42.57 -17.39
C SER A 377 -17.21 43.22 -16.28
N GLY A 378 -15.96 42.77 -16.11
CA GLY A 378 -15.00 43.33 -15.17
C GLY A 378 -13.59 43.33 -15.76
N GLY A 379 -13.02 44.52 -15.91
CA GLY A 379 -11.82 44.85 -16.68
C GLY A 379 -10.54 44.04 -16.39
N ALA A 380 -9.84 43.73 -17.47
CA ALA A 380 -8.44 43.31 -17.44
C ALA A 380 -7.53 44.52 -17.16
N THR A 381 -6.73 44.44 -16.11
CA THR A 381 -5.54 45.28 -15.91
C THR A 381 -4.32 44.41 -16.05
N SER A 382 -3.42 44.82 -16.95
CA SER A 382 -2.17 44.13 -17.27
C SER A 382 -1.19 44.21 -16.10
N PRO A 383 -0.48 43.13 -15.73
CA PRO A 383 0.59 43.23 -14.77
C PRO A 383 1.87 43.72 -15.46
N HIS A 384 2.49 44.73 -14.85
CA HIS A 384 3.84 45.20 -15.15
C HIS A 384 4.87 44.07 -14.90
N GLU A 385 5.74 43.83 -15.88
CA GLU A 385 6.98 43.07 -15.71
C GLU A 385 7.90 43.75 -14.66
N PRO A 386 8.44 43.01 -13.69
CA PRO A 386 9.56 43.50 -12.91
C PRO A 386 10.86 43.35 -13.71
N GLN A 387 11.56 44.46 -13.90
CA GLN A 387 12.93 44.48 -14.39
C GLN A 387 13.84 43.82 -13.35
N TYR A 388 14.59 42.79 -13.77
CA TYR A 388 15.64 42.19 -12.96
C TYR A 388 16.88 43.09 -13.00
N GLU A 389 17.18 43.75 -11.89
CA GLU A 389 18.51 44.32 -11.65
C GLU A 389 19.50 43.19 -11.34
N THR A 390 20.39 42.93 -12.30
CA THR A 390 21.60 42.13 -12.09
C THR A 390 22.57 42.87 -11.18
N PHE A 391 22.78 42.37 -9.97
CA PHE A 391 23.93 42.73 -9.13
C PHE A 391 25.12 41.83 -9.46
N PRO A 392 26.35 42.38 -9.60
CA PRO A 392 27.55 41.56 -9.76
C PRO A 392 27.90 40.90 -8.42
N MET A 393 28.13 39.59 -8.42
CA MET A 393 28.79 38.91 -7.32
C MET A 393 30.28 39.18 -7.41
N ASP A 394 30.80 39.92 -6.43
CA ASP A 394 32.22 39.98 -6.14
C ASP A 394 32.69 38.58 -5.71
N THR A 395 33.69 38.08 -6.42
CA THR A 395 34.44 36.90 -6.04
C THR A 395 35.60 37.38 -5.20
N GLU A 396 35.48 37.27 -3.88
CA GLU A 396 36.64 37.29 -2.99
C GLU A 396 36.84 35.93 -2.36
N GLU A 397 38.12 35.59 -2.35
CA GLU A 397 38.79 34.39 -1.89
C GLU A 397 38.38 34.02 -0.45
N PHE A 398 38.14 32.72 -0.21
CA PHE A 398 38.81 31.90 0.81
C PHE A 398 38.33 30.44 0.75
#